data_AF-A0A661ZUN3-F1
#
_entry.id   AF-A0A661ZUN3-F1
#
_cell.length_a   1.000
_cell.length_b   1.000
_cell.length_c   1.000
_cell.angle_alpha   90.00
_cell.angle_beta   90.00
_cell.angle_gamma   90.00
#
_symmetry.space_group_name_H-M   'P 1'
#
loop_
_entity.id
_entity.type
_entity.pdbx_description
1 polymer ?
#
loop_
_entity_poly.entity_id
_entity_poly.type
_entity_poly.pdbx_seq_one_letter_code
_entity_poly.pdbx_strand_id
1 'polypeptide(L)'
;FLVKELRIFCKIGEEEREIEHIDDLNFGDYIRIIEKPEHWDKLKLSIERTHFIKHLDKVREIRNDIMHFDPDGITDEQKEDLTKMAKFLAELRKYI
;
A
#
# COMPACT_ATOMS: atom_id res chain seq x y z
N PHE A 1 -8.24 9.54 8.10
CA PHE A 1 -7.05 10.39 8.21
C PHE A 1 -7.39 11.77 7.66
N LEU A 2 -6.92 12.84 8.30
CA LEU A 2 -7.07 14.22 7.82
C LEU A 2 -5.90 14.57 6.90
N VAL A 3 -6.10 15.46 5.92
CA VAL A 3 -5.05 15.89 4.96
C VAL A 3 -3.78 16.38 5.67
N LYS A 4 -3.93 17.14 6.76
CA LYS A 4 -2.81 17.58 7.60
C LYS A 4 -2.00 16.42 8.19
N GLU A 5 -2.65 15.30 8.52
CA GLU A 5 -1.97 14.10 9.01
C GLU A 5 -1.20 13.43 7.86
N LEU A 6 -1.80 13.34 6.68
CA LEU A 6 -1.17 12.73 5.49
C LEU A 6 0.14 13.43 5.11
N ARG A 7 0.17 14.77 5.13
CA ARG A 7 1.39 15.57 4.88
C ARG A 7 2.52 15.24 5.85
N ILE A 8 2.19 14.99 7.12
CA ILE A 8 3.17 14.62 8.14
C ILE A 8 3.67 13.19 7.91
N PHE A 9 2.78 12.25 7.58
CA PHE A 9 3.13 10.83 7.44
C PHE A 9 3.96 10.55 6.19
N CYS A 10 3.68 11.27 5.11
CA CYS A 10 4.31 11.12 3.80
C CYS A 10 5.52 12.03 3.60
N LYS A 11 5.98 12.75 4.63
CA LYS A 11 7.19 13.58 4.53
C LYS A 11 8.43 12.70 4.30
N ILE A 12 9.17 13.01 3.23
CA ILE A 12 10.44 12.37 2.86
C ILE A 12 11.53 13.44 2.90
N GLY A 13 12.37 13.41 3.94
CA GLY A 13 13.39 14.44 4.14
C GLY A 13 12.80 15.84 4.31
N GLU A 14 13.35 16.81 3.61
CA GLU A 14 12.87 18.20 3.61
C GLU A 14 11.90 18.51 2.46
N GLU A 15 11.66 17.57 1.54
CA GLU A 15 10.76 17.78 0.41
C GLU A 15 9.30 17.82 0.88
N GLU A 16 8.64 18.95 0.65
CA GLU A 16 7.21 19.09 0.79
C GLU A 16 6.54 18.75 -0.54
N ARG A 17 5.88 17.59 -0.57
CA ARG A 17 4.95 17.21 -1.64
C ARG A 17 3.59 17.84 -1.35
N GLU A 18 2.98 18.48 -2.34
CA GLU A 18 1.60 18.93 -2.23
C GLU A 18 0.67 17.71 -2.16
N ILE A 19 0.05 17.51 -1.00
CA ILE A 19 -0.98 16.50 -0.76
C ILE A 19 -2.24 17.25 -0.34
N GLU A 20 -3.25 17.22 -1.18
CA GLU A 20 -4.56 17.81 -0.96
C GLU A 20 -5.63 16.74 -0.73
N HIS A 21 -5.44 15.57 -1.36
CA HIS A 21 -6.36 14.47 -1.36
C HIS A 21 -5.65 13.13 -1.11
N ILE A 22 -6.45 12.09 -0.83
CA ILE A 22 -5.93 10.75 -0.54
C ILE A 22 -5.33 10.08 -1.79
N ASP A 23 -5.82 10.43 -2.97
CA ASP A 23 -5.38 9.93 -4.28
C ASP A 23 -4.08 10.57 -4.78
N ASP A 24 -3.61 11.64 -4.15
CA ASP A 24 -2.24 12.18 -4.36
C ASP A 24 -1.15 11.23 -3.83
N LEU A 25 -1.55 10.26 -3.01
CA LEU A 25 -0.66 9.28 -2.39
C LEU A 25 -0.27 8.18 -3.39
N ASN A 26 1.03 7.89 -3.45
CA ASN A 26 1.50 6.74 -4.20
C ASN A 26 1.27 5.44 -3.39
N PHE A 27 1.40 4.28 -4.04
CA PHE A 27 1.16 2.99 -3.37
C PHE A 27 2.02 2.76 -2.10
N GLY A 28 3.27 3.23 -2.12
CA GLY A 28 4.16 3.15 -0.96
C GLY A 28 3.74 4.08 0.18
N ASP A 29 3.14 5.23 -0.13
CA ASP A 29 2.60 6.14 0.88
C ASP A 29 1.48 5.47 1.68
N TYR A 30 0.58 4.74 1.02
CA TYR A 30 -0.46 3.97 1.72
C TYR A 30 0.16 2.99 2.70
N ILE A 31 1.12 2.17 2.26
CA ILE A 31 1.83 1.19 3.10
C ILE A 31 2.48 1.90 4.30
N ARG A 32 3.23 2.98 4.06
CA ARG A 32 3.92 3.77 5.11
C ARG A 32 2.98 4.36 6.14
N ILE A 33 1.76 4.72 5.75
CA ILE A 33 0.74 5.18 6.70
C ILE A 33 0.30 4.00 7.56
N ILE A 34 -0.13 2.89 6.95
CA ILE A 34 -0.80 1.80 7.68
C ILE A 34 0.15 0.82 8.35
N GLU A 35 1.46 0.85 8.04
CA GLU A 35 2.47 0.04 8.71
C GLU A 35 2.62 0.43 10.18
N LYS A 36 2.33 1.68 10.54
CA LYS A 36 2.43 2.16 11.91
C LYS A 36 1.27 1.58 12.75
N PRO A 37 1.54 0.88 13.88
CA PRO A 37 0.49 0.30 14.72
C PRO A 37 -0.62 1.29 15.09
N GLU A 38 -0.24 2.52 15.46
CA GLU A 38 -1.16 3.58 15.84
C GLU A 38 -2.10 4.03 14.71
N HIS A 39 -1.71 3.83 13.45
CA HIS A 39 -2.54 4.13 12.28
C HIS A 39 -3.36 2.93 11.87
N TRP A 40 -2.79 1.73 11.99
CA TRP A 40 -3.49 0.47 11.75
C TRP A 40 -4.73 0.33 12.64
N ASP A 41 -4.59 0.65 13.93
CA ASP A 41 -5.69 0.55 14.89
C ASP A 41 -6.88 1.46 14.53
N LYS A 42 -6.62 2.57 13.82
CA LYS A 42 -7.68 3.45 13.30
C LYS A 42 -8.53 2.78 12.21
N LEU A 43 -7.99 1.80 11.49
CA LEU A 43 -8.68 1.07 10.42
C LEU A 43 -9.67 0.04 10.96
N LYS A 44 -9.52 -0.38 12.22
CA LYS A 44 -10.40 -1.35 12.90
C LYS A 44 -10.58 -2.67 12.13
N LEU A 45 -9.55 -3.09 11.41
CA LEU A 45 -9.57 -4.35 10.65
C LEU A 45 -9.28 -5.53 11.58
N SER A 46 -10.10 -6.58 11.48
CA SER A 46 -9.88 -7.84 12.22
C SER A 46 -8.93 -8.79 11.51
N ILE A 47 -7.82 -8.26 10.97
CA ILE A 47 -6.79 -9.04 10.28
C ILE A 47 -5.41 -8.72 10.85
N GLU A 48 -4.47 -9.64 10.70
CA GLU A 48 -3.12 -9.47 11.23
C GLU A 48 -2.34 -8.44 10.38
N ARG A 49 -1.84 -7.39 11.04
CA ARG A 49 -1.18 -6.24 10.40
C ARG A 49 0.06 -6.66 9.62
N THR A 50 0.99 -7.36 10.25
CA THR A 50 2.32 -7.58 9.67
C THR A 50 2.26 -8.41 8.38
N HIS A 51 1.39 -9.40 8.32
CA HIS A 51 1.12 -10.21 7.15
C HIS A 51 0.46 -9.41 6.04
N PHE A 52 -0.49 -8.55 6.38
CA PHE A 52 -1.13 -7.66 5.41
C PHE A 52 -0.13 -6.67 4.79
N ILE A 53 0.70 -6.02 5.62
CA ILE A 53 1.76 -5.13 5.16
C ILE A 53 2.75 -5.87 4.27
N LYS A 54 3.16 -7.08 4.65
CA LYS A 54 4.08 -7.90 3.85
C LYS A 54 3.52 -8.22 2.46
N HIS A 55 2.23 -8.55 2.35
CA HIS A 55 1.62 -8.79 1.04
C HIS A 55 1.51 -7.52 0.21
N LEU A 56 1.15 -6.38 0.81
CA LEU A 56 1.18 -5.10 0.11
C LEU A 56 2.60 -4.74 -0.37
N ASP A 57 3.62 -5.01 0.43
CA ASP A 57 5.00 -4.75 0.03
C ASP A 57 5.41 -5.60 -1.18
N LYS A 58 4.99 -6.86 -1.24
CA LYS A 58 5.19 -7.72 -2.42
C LYS A 58 4.55 -7.12 -3.68
N VAL A 59 3.35 -6.53 -3.56
CA VAL A 59 2.72 -5.78 -4.67
C VAL A 59 3.52 -4.54 -5.07
N ARG A 60 4.09 -3.81 -4.09
CA ARG A 60 4.94 -2.64 -4.35
C ARG A 60 6.20 -3.04 -5.11
N GLU A 61 6.83 -4.15 -4.74
CA GLU A 61 8.00 -4.71 -5.44
C GLU A 61 7.65 -5.09 -6.88
N ILE A 62 6.59 -5.86 -7.11
CA ILE A 62 6.16 -6.24 -8.46
C ILE A 62 5.91 -5.00 -9.35
N ARG A 63 5.26 -3.95 -8.80
CA ARG A 63 5.05 -2.68 -9.51
C ARG A 63 6.38 -2.01 -9.88
N ASN A 64 7.37 -2.07 -8.99
CA ASN A 64 8.69 -1.48 -9.23
C ASN A 64 9.49 -2.33 -10.24
N ASP A 65 9.33 -3.65 -10.24
CA ASP A 65 9.99 -4.56 -11.18
C ASP A 65 9.48 -4.34 -12.60
N ILE A 66 8.17 -4.14 -12.79
CA ILE A 66 7.59 -3.75 -14.09
C ILE A 66 8.23 -2.45 -14.62
N MET A 67 8.59 -1.51 -13.74
CA MET A 67 9.25 -0.27 -14.18
C MET A 67 10.68 -0.48 -14.70
N HIS A 68 11.32 -1.62 -14.40
CA HIS A 68 12.67 -1.94 -14.89
C HIS A 68 12.70 -2.47 -16.33
N PHE A 69 11.59 -2.37 -17.09
CA PHE A 69 11.47 -2.79 -18.49
C PHE A 69 11.98 -4.22 -18.73
N ASP A 70 11.62 -5.14 -17.83
CA ASP A 70 11.89 -6.56 -18.04
C ASP A 70 11.10 -7.04 -19.28
N PRO A 71 11.77 -7.46 -20.37
CA PRO A 71 11.09 -7.88 -21.60
C PRO A 71 10.20 -9.11 -21.39
N ASP A 72 10.43 -9.88 -20.32
CA ASP A 72 9.64 -11.06 -19.97
C ASP A 72 8.37 -10.71 -19.16
N GLY A 73 8.23 -9.46 -18.70
CA GLY A 73 7.08 -8.98 -17.94
C GLY A 73 7.09 -9.47 -16.48
N ILE A 74 5.91 -9.76 -15.92
CA ILE A 74 5.79 -10.35 -14.57
C ILE A 74 5.75 -11.87 -14.66
N THR A 75 6.31 -12.55 -13.67
CA THR A 75 6.25 -14.02 -13.57
C THR A 75 4.83 -14.50 -13.24
N ASP A 76 4.55 -15.78 -13.52
CA ASP A 76 3.26 -16.38 -13.13
C ASP A 76 3.02 -16.33 -11.61
N GLU A 77 4.09 -16.45 -10.80
CA GLU A 77 4.00 -16.31 -9.34
C GLU A 77 3.60 -14.88 -8.95
N GLN A 78 4.24 -13.87 -9.53
CA GLN A 78 3.91 -12.46 -9.28
C GLN A 78 2.46 -12.16 -9.69
N LYS A 79 2.00 -12.70 -10.82
CA LYS A 79 0.61 -12.58 -11.28
C LYS A 79 -0.37 -13.25 -10.31
N GLU A 80 -0.01 -14.41 -9.77
CA GLU A 80 -0.82 -15.10 -8.78
C GLU A 80 -0.91 -14.29 -7.48
N ASP A 81 0.20 -13.70 -7.02
CA ASP A 81 0.24 -12.84 -5.84
C ASP A 81 -0.63 -11.59 -6.00
N LEU A 82 -0.55 -10.91 -7.16
CA LEU A 82 -1.43 -9.78 -7.48
C LEU A 82 -2.90 -10.20 -7.44
N THR A 83 -3.22 -11.36 -8.02
CA THR A 83 -4.59 -11.90 -8.04
C THR A 83 -5.10 -12.23 -6.63
N LYS A 84 -4.27 -12.86 -5.79
CA LYS A 84 -4.58 -13.18 -4.40
C LYS A 84 -4.83 -11.91 -3.60
N MET A 85 -3.97 -10.90 -3.73
CA MET A 85 -4.12 -9.63 -3.02
C MET A 85 -5.38 -8.89 -3.47
N ALA A 86 -5.65 -8.81 -4.77
CA ALA A 86 -6.86 -8.18 -5.29
C ALA A 86 -8.14 -8.84 -4.75
N LYS A 87 -8.18 -10.18 -4.75
CA LYS A 87 -9.30 -10.95 -4.17
C LYS A 87 -9.42 -10.69 -2.66
N PHE A 88 -8.31 -10.70 -1.94
CA PHE A 88 -8.30 -10.43 -0.50
C PHE A 88 -8.86 -9.04 -0.18
N LEU A 89 -8.43 -7.99 -0.88
CA LEU A 89 -8.95 -6.63 -0.70
C LEU A 89 -10.44 -6.54 -1.04
N ALA A 90 -10.88 -7.21 -2.09
CA ALA A 90 -12.29 -7.25 -2.49
C ALA A 90 -13.18 -7.94 -1.45
N GLU A 91 -12.69 -9.03 -0.85
CA GLU A 91 -13.36 -9.70 0.27
C GLU A 91 -13.34 -8.84 1.53
N LEU A 92 -12.19 -8.25 1.88
CA LEU A 92 -12.04 -7.40 3.06
C LEU A 92 -13.05 -6.25 3.06
N ARG A 93 -13.28 -5.62 1.90
CA ARG A 93 -14.28 -4.54 1.73
C ARG A 93 -15.69 -4.96 2.13
N LYS A 94 -16.04 -6.25 2.13
CA LYS A 94 -17.36 -6.73 2.55
C LYS A 94 -17.54 -6.72 4.08
N TYR A 95 -16.46 -6.57 4.83
CA TYR A 95 -16.43 -6.65 6.29
C TYR A 95 -16.13 -5.30 6.97
N ILE A 96 -16.05 -4.21 6.20
CA ILE A 96 -15.79 -2.83 6.65
C ILE A 96 -16.96 -1.94 6.23
#